data_AF-A0A6A5UM63-F1
#
_entry.id   AF-A0A6A5UM63-F1
#
_cell.length_a   1.000
_cell.length_b   1.000
_cell.length_c   1.000
_cell.angle_alpha   90.00
_cell.angle_beta   90.00
_cell.angle_gamma   90.00
#
_symmetry.space_group_name_H-M   'P 1'
#
loop_
_entity.id
_entity.type
_entity.pdbx_description
1 polymer ?
#
loop_
_entity_poly.entity_id
_entity_poly.type
_entity_poly.pdbx_seq_one_letter_code
_entity_poly.pdbx_strand_id
1 'polypeptide(L)'
;MDERDEASNEPLDLVRLCIDEIVIVKLRGDRELKGRLHAYDSHCNLVLGDVEETIFVAEEEEEDQEPRVRTVKKKSEMLFVRGDSVVLIAPHEGVTQ
;
A
#
# COMPACT_ATOMS: atom_id res chain seq x y z
N MET A 1 -12.05 20.18 33.40
CA MET A 1 -11.28 20.91 32.37
C MET A 1 -11.22 19.93 31.23
N ASP A 2 -12.07 20.11 30.22
CA ASP A 2 -12.14 19.18 29.09
C ASP A 2 -10.82 19.31 28.31
N GLU A 3 -9.91 18.36 28.51
CA GLU A 3 -8.76 18.12 27.63
C GLU A 3 -9.31 17.50 26.32
N ARG A 4 -10.02 18.31 25.53
CA ARG A 4 -10.33 17.96 24.15
C ARG A 4 -9.04 17.97 23.36
N ASP A 5 -8.57 16.77 23.07
CA ASP A 5 -7.97 16.43 21.78
C ASP A 5 -6.94 17.46 21.27
N GLU A 6 -5.83 17.62 22.00
CA GLU A 6 -4.58 17.73 21.26
C GLU A 6 -4.45 16.40 20.51
N ALA A 7 -4.89 16.38 19.25
CA ALA A 7 -4.74 15.25 18.37
C ALA A 7 -3.24 14.89 18.32
N SER A 8 -2.81 14.01 19.21
CA SER A 8 -1.58 13.26 19.04
C SER A 8 -1.80 12.50 17.76
N ASN A 9 -1.34 13.07 16.64
CA ASN A 9 -1.46 12.46 15.32
C ASN A 9 -0.58 11.20 15.34
N GLU A 10 -1.09 10.10 15.88
CA GLU A 10 -0.39 8.84 15.79
C GLU A 10 -0.29 8.48 14.31
N PRO A 11 0.77 7.81 13.87
CA PRO A 11 0.96 7.50 12.45
C PRO A 11 -0.27 6.80 11.82
N LEU A 12 -0.98 5.99 12.61
CA LEU A 12 -2.20 5.30 12.17
C LEU A 12 -3.43 6.21 12.06
N ASP A 13 -3.48 7.34 12.76
CA ASP A 13 -4.56 8.32 12.62
C ASP A 13 -4.50 9.00 11.25
N LEU A 14 -3.30 9.19 10.70
CA LEU A 14 -3.13 9.69 9.34
C LEU A 14 -3.58 8.67 8.29
N VAL A 15 -3.37 7.38 8.53
CA VAL A 15 -3.89 6.31 7.66
C VAL A 15 -5.42 6.31 7.66
N ARG A 16 -6.05 6.67 8.78
CA ARG A 16 -7.51 6.82 8.87
C ARG A 16 -8.08 7.83 7.89
N LEU A 17 -7.33 8.90 7.60
CA LEU A 17 -7.72 9.92 6.63
C LEU A 17 -7.72 9.39 5.19
N CYS A 18 -7.11 8.23 4.94
CA CYS A 18 -7.06 7.58 3.64
C CYS A 18 -8.16 6.51 3.45
N ILE A 19 -9.09 6.34 4.39
CA ILE A 19 -10.23 5.42 4.20
C ILE A 19 -11.10 5.93 3.04
N ASP A 20 -11.53 5.02 2.19
CA ASP A 20 -12.26 5.25 0.93
C ASP A 20 -11.45 5.97 -0.17
N GLU A 21 -10.18 6.26 0.09
CA GLU A 21 -9.24 6.84 -0.88
C GLU A 21 -8.34 5.77 -1.52
N ILE A 22 -7.75 6.12 -2.65
CA ILE A 22 -6.76 5.26 -3.31
C ILE A 22 -5.40 5.39 -2.61
N VAL A 23 -4.84 4.26 -2.21
CA VAL A 23 -3.53 4.15 -1.59
C VAL A 23 -2.58 3.33 -2.45
N ILE A 24 -1.29 3.63 -2.34
CA ILE A 24 -0.18 2.82 -2.83
C ILE A 24 0.43 2.11 -1.62
N VAL A 25 0.51 0.78 -1.69
CA VAL A 25 1.08 -0.06 -0.63
C VAL A 25 2.26 -0.83 -1.18
N LYS A 26 3.44 -0.61 -0.61
CA LYS A 26 4.61 -1.45 -0.91
C LYS A 26 4.64 -2.65 0.03
N LEU A 27 4.78 -3.82 -0.55
CA LEU A 27 4.93 -5.08 0.14
C LEU A 27 6.37 -5.58 0.04
N ARG A 28 6.74 -6.50 0.93
CA ARG A 28 7.99 -7.27 0.78
C ARG A 28 7.96 -8.11 -0.51
N GLY A 29 9.14 -8.33 -1.09
CA GLY A 29 9.33 -9.17 -2.28
C GLY A 29 8.95 -8.46 -3.57
N ASP A 30 9.32 -7.18 -3.70
CA ASP A 30 9.18 -6.39 -4.93
C ASP A 30 7.75 -6.39 -5.50
N ARG A 31 6.79 -6.14 -4.60
CA ARG A 31 5.37 -6.07 -4.91
C ARG A 31 4.82 -4.73 -4.47
N GLU A 32 3.99 -4.15 -5.32
CA GLU A 32 3.27 -2.91 -5.05
C GLU A 32 1.78 -3.13 -5.33
N LEU A 33 0.93 -2.64 -4.43
CA LEU A 33 -0.52 -2.63 -4.62
C LEU A 33 -0.99 -1.19 -4.77
N LYS A 34 -1.93 -0.97 -5.69
CA LYS A 34 -2.69 0.26 -5.79
C LYS A 34 -4.17 -0.11 -5.67
N GLY A 35 -4.88 0.46 -4.70
CA GLY A 35 -6.29 0.16 -4.50
C GLY A 35 -6.96 1.09 -3.51
N ARG A 36 -8.29 0.99 -3.38
CA ARG A 36 -9.10 1.76 -2.44
C ARG A 36 -9.01 1.16 -1.04
N LEU A 37 -8.65 1.95 -0.02
CA LEU A 37 -8.55 1.47 1.36
C LEU A 37 -9.92 1.39 2.02
N HIS A 38 -10.43 0.19 2.29
CA HIS A 38 -11.72 0.01 2.95
C HIS A 38 -11.59 -0.08 4.47
N ALA A 39 -10.54 -0.74 4.97
CA ALA A 39 -10.31 -0.94 6.40
C ALA A 39 -8.84 -1.24 6.69
N TYR A 40 -8.43 -0.93 7.93
CA TYR A 40 -7.13 -1.30 8.48
C TYR A 40 -7.24 -1.58 9.98
N ASP A 41 -6.20 -2.16 10.57
CA ASP A 41 -6.06 -2.36 12.01
C ASP A 41 -4.67 -1.97 12.53
N SER A 42 -4.43 -2.15 13.83
CA SER A 42 -3.16 -1.84 14.49
C SER A 42 -1.97 -2.70 14.02
N HIS A 43 -2.22 -3.81 13.34
CA HIS A 43 -1.18 -4.66 12.76
C HIS A 43 -0.85 -4.26 11.32
N CYS A 44 -1.50 -3.22 10.78
CA CYS A 44 -1.45 -2.84 9.37
C CYS A 44 -2.00 -3.94 8.45
N ASN A 45 -2.90 -4.80 8.92
CA ASN A 45 -3.71 -5.58 7.99
C ASN A 45 -4.61 -4.63 7.21
N LEU A 46 -4.83 -4.87 5.92
CA LEU A 46 -5.61 -3.98 5.05
C LEU A 46 -6.69 -4.76 4.32
N VAL A 47 -7.84 -4.12 4.12
CA VAL A 47 -8.85 -4.54 3.15
C VAL A 47 -8.83 -3.50 2.03
N LEU A 48 -8.48 -3.93 0.82
CA LEU A 48 -8.41 -3.08 -0.36
C LEU A 48 -9.47 -3.49 -1.38
N GLY A 49 -10.11 -2.50 -2.01
CA GLY A 49 -11.01 -2.66 -3.17
C GLY A 49 -10.34 -2.21 -4.47
N ASP A 50 -10.82 -2.72 -5.61
CA ASP A 50 -10.37 -2.35 -6.96
C ASP A 50 -8.83 -2.33 -7.11
N VAL A 51 -8.20 -3.43 -6.71
CA VAL A 51 -6.75 -3.51 -6.53
C VAL A 51 -6.05 -3.85 -7.84
N GLU A 52 -5.05 -3.06 -8.20
CA GLU A 52 -4.02 -3.41 -9.17
C GLU A 52 -2.73 -3.77 -8.42
N GLU A 53 -2.31 -5.03 -8.54
CA GLU A 53 -1.04 -5.52 -8.06
C GLU A 53 0.01 -5.44 -9.17
N THR A 54 1.20 -4.96 -8.82
CA THR A 54 2.38 -4.89 -9.67
C THR A 54 3.50 -5.71 -9.02
N ILE A 55 3.99 -6.74 -9.72
CA ILE A 55 5.10 -7.60 -9.29
C ILE A 55 6.30 -7.31 -10.18
N PHE A 56 7.43 -6.93 -9.58
CA PHE A 56 8.69 -6.72 -10.28
C PHE A 56 9.52 -8.01 -10.21
N VAL A 57 9.87 -8.55 -11.37
CA VAL A 57 10.68 -9.77 -11.50
C VAL A 57 11.99 -9.37 -12.16
N ALA A 58 13.10 -9.57 -11.46
CA ALA A 58 14.44 -9.44 -12.04
C ALA A 58 14.63 -10.59 -13.05
N GLU A 59 14.97 -10.26 -14.29
CA GLU A 59 15.38 -11.26 -15.28
C GLU A 59 16.86 -11.60 -15.06
N GLU A 60 17.20 -12.89 -15.19
CA GLU A 60 18.58 -13.35 -14.99
C GLU A 60 19.52 -12.70 -16.02
N GLU A 61 20.66 -12.23 -15.52
CA GLU A 61 21.71 -11.59 -16.31
C GLU A 61 22.32 -12.62 -17.28
N GLU A 62 22.10 -12.43 -18.59
CA GLU A 62 23.04 -12.97 -19.58
C GLU A 62 24.30 -12.10 -19.56
N GLU A 63 25.49 -12.71 -19.65
CA GLU A 63 26.83 -12.10 -19.40
C GLU A 63 27.15 -10.79 -20.17
N ASP A 64 26.29 -10.34 -21.08
CA ASP A 64 26.47 -9.13 -21.90
C ASP A 64 25.20 -8.23 -22.00
N GLN A 65 24.19 -8.40 -21.14
CA GLN A 65 22.95 -7.60 -21.19
C GLN A 65 22.73 -6.75 -19.93
N GLU A 66 22.17 -5.54 -20.11
CA GLU A 66 21.74 -4.71 -18.98
C GLU A 66 20.65 -5.41 -18.17
N PRO A 67 20.64 -5.25 -16.83
CA PRO A 67 19.64 -5.85 -15.97
C PRO A 67 18.24 -5.37 -16.37
N ARG A 68 17.37 -6.32 -16.73
CA ARG A 68 15.99 -6.06 -17.13
C ARG A 68 15.04 -6.45 -16.01
N VAL A 69 14.11 -5.55 -15.70
CA VAL A 69 13.02 -5.81 -14.75
C VAL A 69 11.73 -5.99 -15.54
N ARG A 70 11.15 -7.18 -15.45
CA ARG A 70 9.82 -7.45 -15.99
C ARG A 70 8.76 -7.11 -14.97
N THR A 71 7.70 -6.45 -15.42
CA THR A 71 6.55 -6.10 -14.58
C THR A 71 5.35 -6.98 -14.93
N VAL A 72 4.77 -7.65 -13.93
CA VAL A 72 3.52 -8.41 -14.07
C VAL A 72 2.42 -7.69 -13.30
N LYS A 73 1.29 -7.43 -13.96
CA LYS A 73 0.12 -6.78 -13.36
C LYS A 73 -1.03 -7.76 -13.16
N LYS A 74 -1.68 -7.70 -12.00
CA LYS A 74 -2.89 -8.47 -11.68
C LYS A 74 -3.96 -7.55 -11.12
N LYS A 75 -5.23 -7.89 -11.36
CA LYS A 75 -6.37 -7.14 -10.84
C LYS A 75 -7.23 -8.02 -9.95
N SER A 76 -7.72 -7.44 -8.86
CA SER A 76 -8.61 -8.08 -7.90
C SER A 76 -9.68 -7.08 -7.46
N GLU A 77 -10.94 -7.51 -7.45
CA GLU A 77 -12.05 -6.65 -6.99
C GLU A 77 -11.94 -6.33 -5.49
N MET A 78 -11.54 -7.32 -4.68
CA MET A 78 -11.30 -7.16 -3.26
C MET A 78 -10.11 -8.02 -2.81
N LEU A 79 -9.28 -7.48 -1.92
CA LEU A 79 -8.07 -8.15 -1.44
C LEU A 79 -7.88 -7.88 0.05
N PHE A 80 -7.70 -8.95 0.82
CA PHE A 80 -7.18 -8.89 2.19
C PHE A 80 -5.66 -8.98 2.17
N VAL A 81 -4.99 -8.06 2.85
CA VAL A 81 -3.53 -7.98 2.94
C VAL A 81 -3.12 -8.15 4.40
N ARG A 82 -2.21 -9.09 4.66
CA ARG A 82 -1.64 -9.30 5.98
C ARG A 82 -0.56 -8.25 6.26
N GLY A 83 -0.65 -7.60 7.42
CA GLY A 83 0.20 -6.48 7.80
C GLY A 83 1.68 -6.80 7.97
N ASP A 84 2.02 -8.05 8.28
CA ASP A 84 3.41 -8.50 8.35
C ASP A 84 4.18 -8.18 7.05
N SER A 85 3.55 -8.26 5.87
CA SER A 85 4.19 -8.02 4.58
C SER A 85 4.23 -6.55 4.17
N VAL A 86 3.50 -5.66 4.85
CA VAL A 86 3.41 -4.24 4.52
C VAL A 86 4.70 -3.53 4.94
N VAL A 87 5.27 -2.77 4.01
CA VAL A 87 6.48 -1.97 4.24
C VAL A 87 6.15 -0.49 4.30
N LEU A 88 5.25 -0.02 3.44
CA LEU A 88 4.84 1.38 3.35
C LEU A 88 3.40 1.49 2.84
N ILE A 89 2.67 2.46 3.36
CA ILE A 89 1.36 2.92 2.89
C ILE A 89 1.50 4.40 2.55
N ALA A 90 1.07 4.80 1.35
CA ALA A 90 1.07 6.19 0.92
C ALA A 90 -0.25 6.53 0.18
N PRO A 91 -0.77 7.75 0.33
CA PRO A 91 -1.91 8.21 -0.48
C PRO A 91 -1.50 8.32 -1.96
N HIS A 92 -2.41 8.00 -2.88
CA HIS A 92 -2.13 8.04 -4.33
C HIS A 92 -2.15 9.46 -4.90
N GLU A 93 -3.16 10.25 -4.53
CA GLU A 93 -3.19 11.69 -4.77
C GLU A 93 -2.90 12.39 -3.43
N GLY A 94 -2.19 13.51 -3.47
CA GLY A 94 -1.93 14.27 -2.25
C GLY A 94 -3.26 14.58 -1.59
N VAL A 95 -3.46 14.06 -0.36
CA VAL A 95 -4.69 14.25 0.42
C VAL A 95 -5.04 15.73 0.34
N THR A 96 -6.15 16.03 -0.34
CA THR A 96 -6.60 17.42 -0.45
C THR A 96 -7.19 17.75 0.92
N GLN A 97 -6.38 18.39 1.76
CA GLN A 97 -6.81 18.88 3.08
C GLN A 97 -7.94 19.90 2.94
#